data_AF-A0A1Y2K1Y6-F1
#
_entry.id   AF-A0A1Y2K1Y6-F1
#
_cell.length_a   1.000
_cell.length_b   1.000
_cell.length_c   1.000
_cell.angle_alpha   90.00
_cell.angle_beta   90.00
_cell.angle_gamma   90.00
#
_symmetry.space_group_name_H-M   'P 1'
#
loop_
_entity.id
_entity.type
_entity.pdbx_description
1 polymer ?
#
loop_
_entity_poly.entity_id
_entity_poly.type
_entity_poly.pdbx_seq_one_letter_code
_entity_poly.pdbx_strand_id
1 'polypeptide(L)'
;MIDLAARLGRVRRTPFSVDAPLLICQGRQRRGALILDAVSGLREVSFDPAATLPGADGRNPLFRGLAHDGALTLLMLDLDQVLSLDPAPGRRAVEAFVIAEERHAGHE
;
A
#
# COMPACT_ATOMS: atom_id res chain seq x y z
N MET A 1 1.31 7.94 -6.92
CA MET A 1 0.19 7.04 -6.54
C MET A 1 0.78 5.69 -6.21
N ILE A 2 0.33 5.00 -5.16
CA ILE A 2 0.92 3.76 -4.65
C ILE A 2 -0.17 2.69 -4.57
N ASP A 3 0.05 1.53 -5.20
CA ASP A 3 -0.75 0.33 -4.94
C ASP A 3 -0.43 -0.18 -3.53
N LEU A 4 -1.37 -0.06 -2.60
CA LEU A 4 -1.14 -0.51 -1.22
C LEU A 4 -0.92 -2.02 -1.15
N ALA A 5 -1.61 -2.82 -1.96
CA ALA A 5 -1.47 -4.28 -1.93
C ALA A 5 -0.06 -4.69 -2.37
N ALA A 6 0.42 -4.15 -3.50
CA ALA A 6 1.80 -4.37 -3.95
C ALA A 6 2.82 -3.85 -2.94
N ARG A 7 2.58 -2.68 -2.31
CA ARG A 7 3.46 -2.13 -1.26
C ARG A 7 3.56 -3.07 -0.06
N LEU A 8 2.45 -3.68 0.34
CA LEU A 8 2.40 -4.72 1.38
C LEU A 8 2.95 -6.08 0.91
N GLY A 9 3.30 -6.22 -0.38
CA GLY A 9 3.89 -7.42 -0.98
C GLY A 9 2.86 -8.48 -1.35
N ARG A 10 1.60 -8.08 -1.51
CA ARG A 10 0.57 -8.93 -2.08
C ARG A 10 0.61 -8.82 -3.59
N VAL A 11 0.60 -9.97 -4.26
CA VAL A 11 0.48 -10.03 -5.71
C VAL A 11 -1.00 -9.90 -6.07
N ARG A 12 -1.36 -8.79 -6.72
CA ARG A 12 -2.67 -8.67 -7.37
C ARG A 12 -2.67 -9.54 -8.62
N ARG A 13 -3.73 -10.33 -8.80
CA ARG A 13 -3.96 -11.11 -10.02
C ARG A 13 -4.82 -10.38 -11.04
N THR A 14 -5.50 -9.30 -10.62
CA THR A 14 -6.42 -8.52 -11.45
C THR A 14 -5.99 -7.05 -11.48
N PRO A 15 -6.18 -6.35 -12.63
CA PRO A 15 -6.02 -4.90 -12.72
C PRO A 15 -6.95 -4.16 -11.75
N PHE A 16 -6.65 -2.90 -11.48
CA PHE A 16 -7.55 -2.03 -10.73
C PHE A 16 -8.86 -1.77 -11.49
N SER A 17 -9.97 -1.77 -10.75
CA SER A 17 -11.23 -1.19 -11.25
C SER A 17 -11.08 0.33 -11.38
N VAL A 18 -11.81 0.93 -12.31
CA VAL A 18 -11.96 2.40 -12.40
C VAL A 18 -12.60 2.98 -11.14
N ASP A 19 -13.38 2.17 -10.41
CA ASP A 19 -14.03 2.55 -9.15
C ASP A 19 -13.16 2.27 -7.92
N ALA A 20 -11.90 1.86 -8.10
CA ALA A 20 -11.02 1.55 -6.98
C ALA A 20 -10.81 2.80 -6.09
N PRO A 21 -11.08 2.71 -4.78
CA PRO A 21 -10.95 3.86 -3.90
C PRO A 21 -9.52 4.37 -3.83
N LEU A 22 -9.39 5.69 -3.89
CA LEU A 22 -8.13 6.42 -3.69
C LEU A 22 -8.16 7.14 -2.35
N LEU A 23 -7.20 6.85 -1.48
CA LEU A 23 -7.00 7.59 -0.24
C LEU A 23 -5.85 8.60 -0.41
N ILE A 24 -6.18 9.88 -0.37
CA ILE A 24 -5.17 10.94 -0.34
C ILE A 24 -4.68 11.11 1.10
N CYS A 25 -3.39 10.93 1.32
CA CYS A 25 -2.78 10.98 2.64
C CYS A 25 -1.50 11.82 2.66
N GLN A 26 -1.19 12.37 3.83
CA GLN A 26 0.00 13.17 4.09
C GLN A 26 0.82 12.48 5.19
N GLY A 27 2.03 12.03 4.84
CA GLY A 27 3.08 11.74 5.81
C GLY A 27 3.85 13.02 6.15
N ARG A 28 4.79 12.95 7.09
CA ARG A 28 5.63 14.08 7.52
C ARG A 28 6.38 14.74 6.36
N GLN A 29 6.92 13.93 5.45
CA GLN A 29 7.80 14.41 4.38
C GLN A 29 7.12 14.45 3.01
N ARG A 30 5.92 13.88 2.87
CA ARG A 30 5.32 13.65 1.56
C ARG A 30 3.81 13.51 1.59
N ARG A 31 3.18 14.04 0.53
CA ARG A 31 1.81 13.73 0.15
C ARG A 31 1.76 12.59 -0.87
N GLY A 32 0.78 11.71 -0.74
CA GLY A 32 0.56 10.63 -1.70
C GLY A 32 -0.90 10.24 -1.83
N ALA A 33 -1.15 9.35 -2.78
CA ALA A 33 -2.44 8.71 -3.00
C ALA A 33 -2.22 7.19 -2.93
N LEU A 34 -2.97 6.50 -2.08
CA LEU A 34 -2.98 5.05 -1.96
C LEU A 34 -4.17 4.50 -2.73
N ILE A 35 -3.94 3.49 -3.57
CA ILE A 35 -5.01 2.73 -4.22
C ILE A 35 -5.39 1.57 -3.30
N LEU A 36 -6.69 1.43 -3.02
CA LEU A 36 -7.26 0.46 -2.09
C LEU A 36 -8.29 -0.42 -2.81
N ASP A 37 -8.59 -1.59 -2.24
CA ASP A 37 -9.69 -2.43 -2.72
C ASP A 37 -11.05 -1.92 -2.27
N ALA A 38 -11.14 -1.53 -1.00
CA ALA A 38 -12.36 -1.09 -0.36
C ALA A 38 -12.04 -0.20 0.85
N VAL A 39 -13.04 0.60 1.26
CA VAL A 39 -13.01 1.39 2.49
C VAL A 39 -14.16 0.93 3.38
N SER A 40 -13.84 0.38 4.55
CA SER A 40 -14.84 -0.15 5.49
C SER A 40 -15.46 0.92 6.41
N GLY A 41 -15.07 2.19 6.27
CA GLY A 41 -15.55 3.32 7.06
C GLY A 41 -14.57 3.82 8.13
N LEU A 42 -15.06 4.67 9.01
CA LEU A 42 -14.33 5.23 10.16
C LEU A 42 -14.71 4.47 11.43
N ARG A 43 -13.73 4.18 12.28
CA ARG A 43 -13.92 3.42 13.53
C ARG A 43 -13.07 4.00 14.64
N GLU A 44 -13.59 3.95 15.86
CA GLU A 44 -12.80 4.14 17.06
C GLU A 44 -12.08 2.84 17.40
N VAL A 45 -10.79 2.94 17.74
CA VAL A 45 -9.93 1.78 17.99
C VAL A 45 -8.99 2.04 19.16
N SER A 46 -8.68 1.01 19.92
CA SER A 46 -7.57 1.00 20.86
C SER A 46 -6.29 0.59 20.14
N PHE A 47 -5.24 1.42 20.19
CA PHE A 47 -3.98 1.17 19.51
C PHE A 47 -2.90 0.65 20.47
N ASP A 48 -2.26 -0.45 20.10
CA ASP A 48 -1.12 -1.03 20.80
C ASP A 48 0.14 -1.03 19.89
N PRO A 49 1.11 -0.13 20.14
CA PRO A 49 2.37 -0.07 19.39
C PRO A 49 3.37 -1.17 19.79
N ALA A 50 3.19 -1.79 20.97
CA ALA A 50 4.08 -2.83 21.48
C ALA A 50 3.65 -4.24 21.04
N ALA A 51 2.44 -4.37 20.50
CA ALA A 51 1.92 -5.63 20.00
C ALA A 51 2.83 -6.24 18.93
N THR A 52 3.19 -7.50 19.12
CA THR A 52 3.97 -8.28 18.15
C THR A 52 3.14 -8.53 16.89
N LEU A 53 3.65 -8.09 15.74
CA LEU A 53 3.00 -8.36 14.46
C LEU A 53 3.13 -9.85 14.11
N PRO A 54 2.03 -10.57 13.82
CA PRO A 54 2.09 -11.98 13.48
C PRO A 54 2.83 -12.21 12.15
N GLY A 55 3.74 -13.19 12.13
CA GLY A 55 4.50 -13.59 10.93
C GLY A 55 5.70 -12.71 10.58
N ALA A 56 6.14 -11.85 11.50
CA ALA A 56 7.28 -10.96 11.32
C ALA A 56 8.48 -11.44 12.14
N ASP A 57 9.34 -12.29 11.55
CA ASP A 57 10.68 -12.58 12.11
C ASP A 57 11.56 -11.32 12.21
N GLY A 58 11.11 -10.20 11.62
CA GLY A 58 11.61 -8.85 11.83
C GLY A 58 10.49 -7.83 11.61
N ARG A 59 10.51 -6.73 12.36
CA ARG A 59 9.57 -5.61 12.27
C ARG A 59 9.40 -5.18 10.81
N ASN A 60 8.25 -5.46 10.19
CA ASN A 60 7.96 -4.92 8.86
C ASN A 60 7.73 -3.40 9.03
N PRO A 61 8.57 -2.55 8.43
CA PRO A 61 8.58 -1.11 8.69
C PRO A 61 7.30 -0.41 8.20
N LEU A 62 6.47 -1.08 7.40
CA LEU A 62 5.21 -0.52 6.91
C LEU A 62 4.11 -0.50 7.97
N PHE A 63 4.31 -1.17 9.11
CA PHE A 63 3.33 -1.27 10.18
C PHE A 63 3.85 -0.62 11.46
N ARG A 64 2.99 0.16 12.10
CA ARG A 64 3.26 0.84 13.37
C ARG A 64 2.84 0.01 14.59
N GLY A 65 1.93 -0.95 14.41
CA GLY A 65 1.41 -1.81 15.47
C GLY A 65 0.04 -2.41 15.12
N LEU A 66 -0.67 -2.85 16.16
CA LEU A 66 -2.03 -3.40 16.04
C LEU A 66 -3.05 -2.44 16.65
N ALA A 67 -4.25 -2.44 16.10
CA ALA A 67 -5.40 -1.75 16.66
C ALA A 67 -6.57 -2.72 16.83
N HIS A 68 -7.42 -2.45 17.83
CA HIS A 68 -8.58 -3.29 18.12
C HIS A 68 -9.83 -2.42 18.27
N ASP A 69 -10.93 -2.83 17.64
CA ASP A 69 -12.26 -2.19 17.79
C ASP A 69 -13.21 -3.01 18.70
N GLY A 70 -12.65 -3.99 19.42
CA GLY A 70 -13.38 -4.94 20.27
C GLY A 70 -13.86 -6.20 19.55
N ALA A 71 -14.03 -6.17 18.22
CA ALA A 71 -14.44 -7.32 17.41
C ALA A 71 -13.32 -7.82 16.48
N LEU A 72 -12.49 -6.91 15.99
CA LEU A 72 -11.47 -7.17 14.99
C LEU A 72 -10.11 -6.68 15.47
N THR A 73 -9.08 -7.42 15.06
CA THR A 73 -7.69 -6.96 15.10
C THR A 73 -7.33 -6.37 13.74
N LEU A 74 -6.84 -5.13 13.74
CA LEU A 74 -6.50 -4.34 12.57
C LEU A 74 -4.98 -4.08 12.56
N LEU A 75 -4.39 -4.09 11.38
CA LEU A 75 -2.99 -3.67 11.19
C LEU A 75 -2.94 -2.16 11.00
N MET A 76 -2.19 -1.46 11.85
CA MET A 76 -1.95 -0.03 11.66
C MET A 76 -0.74 0.21 10.77
N LEU A 77 -0.95 0.97 9.70
CA LEU A 77 0.11 1.38 8.78
C LEU A 77 0.93 2.54 9.34
N ASP A 78 2.23 2.50 9.11
CA ASP A 78 3.09 3.67 9.22
C ASP A 78 3.08 4.42 7.88
N LEU A 79 2.38 5.56 7.82
CA LEU A 79 2.22 6.33 6.59
C LEU A 79 3.55 6.90 6.06
N ASP A 80 4.50 7.27 6.93
CA ASP A 80 5.80 7.79 6.49
C ASP A 80 6.55 6.69 5.72
N GLN A 81 6.51 5.47 6.25
CA GLN A 81 7.17 4.31 5.65
C GLN A 81 6.44 3.79 4.41
N VAL A 82 5.10 3.81 4.42
CA VAL A 82 4.29 3.46 3.24
C VAL A 82 4.56 4.40 2.07
N LEU A 83 4.71 5.71 2.33
CA LEU A 83 4.91 6.74 1.30
C LEU A 83 6.37 6.91 0.83
N SER A 84 7.33 6.28 1.52
CA SER A 84 8.75 6.30 1.17
C SER A 84 9.02 5.71 -0.23
N LEU A 85 9.97 6.31 -0.96
CA LEU A 85 10.45 5.80 -2.26
C LEU A 85 11.35 4.58 -2.10
N ASP A 86 12.00 4.42 -0.95
CA ASP A 86 12.76 3.21 -0.71
C ASP A 86 11.79 2.04 -0.63
N PRO A 87 11.97 0.97 -1.42
CA PRO A 87 11.30 -0.26 -1.10
C PRO A 87 11.68 -0.63 0.34
N ALA A 88 10.71 -1.05 1.15
CA ALA A 88 11.01 -1.57 2.47
C ALA A 88 12.22 -2.52 2.36
N PRO A 89 13.27 -2.36 3.19
CA PRO A 89 14.52 -3.10 3.04
C PRO A 89 14.23 -4.59 2.83
N GLY A 90 14.60 -5.12 1.66
CA GLY A 90 14.34 -6.50 1.25
C GLY A 90 13.36 -6.72 0.09
N ARG A 91 12.75 -5.68 -0.49
CA ARG A 91 11.96 -5.81 -1.74
C ARG A 91 12.63 -5.03 -2.87
N ARG A 92 12.90 -5.64 -4.02
CA ARG A 92 13.36 -4.89 -5.21
C ARG A 92 12.14 -4.16 -5.80
N ALA A 93 12.29 -2.88 -6.12
CA ALA A 93 11.29 -2.17 -6.93
C ALA A 93 11.18 -2.91 -8.27
N VAL A 94 9.98 -3.37 -8.61
CA VAL A 94 9.69 -3.85 -9.97
C VAL A 94 9.41 -2.61 -10.80
N GLU A 95 10.41 -2.16 -11.54
CA GLU A 95 10.22 -1.19 -12.62
C GLU A 95 9.62 -1.94 -13.81
N ALA A 96 8.33 -1.74 -14.07
CA ALA A 96 7.72 -2.15 -15.33
C ALA A 96 7.76 -0.98 -16.29
N PHE A 97 8.53 -1.09 -17.37
CA PHE A 97 8.46 -0.17 -18.50
C PHE A 97 7.37 -0.67 -19.46
N VAL A 98 6.44 0.22 -19.82
CA VAL A 98 5.52 -0.02 -20.94
C VAL A 98 6.23 0.48 -22.20
N ILE A 99 6.61 -0.43 -23.09
CA ILE A 99 7.01 -0.08 -24.45
C ILE A 99 5.71 0.13 -25.24
N ALA A 100 5.44 1.36 -25.66
CA ALA A 100 4.38 1.63 -26.63
C ALA A 100 4.87 1.15 -28.00
N GLU A 101 4.21 0.16 -28.60
CA GLU A 101 4.38 -0.10 -30.03
C GLU A 101 3.73 1.05 -30.81
N GLU A 102 4.55 1.94 -31.38
CA GLU A 102 4.12 2.79 -32.49
C GLU A 102 3.91 1.90 -33.72
N ARG A 103 2.66 1.51 -33.98
CA ARG A 103 2.31 1.06 -35.32
C ARG A 103 2.13 2.29 -36.21
N HIS A 104 3.20 2.62 -36.92
CA HIS A 104 3.13 3.39 -38.16
C HIS A 104 2.16 2.68 -39.11
N ALA A 105 0.96 3.21 -39.28
CA ALA A 105 0.14 2.90 -40.45
C ALA A 105 0.78 3.63 -41.64
N GLY A 106 1.70 2.93 -42.29
CA GLY A 106 2.24 3.32 -43.58
C GLY A 106 1.14 3.38 -44.62
N HIS A 107 1.28 4.37 -45.50
CA HIS A 107 0.74 4.40 -46.84
C HIS A 107 0.81 3.04 -47.52
N GLU A 108 -0.32 2.62 -48.13
CA GLU A 108 -0.44 2.26 -49.55
C GLU A 108 -1.91 2.37 -49.98
#